data_AF-A0A1I4RXQ6-F1
#
_entry.id   AF-A0A1I4RXQ6-F1
#
_cell.length_a   1.000
_cell.length_b   1.000
_cell.length_c   1.000
_cell.angle_alpha   90.00
_cell.angle_beta   90.00
_cell.angle_gamma   90.00
#
_symmetry.space_group_name_H-M   'P 1'
#
loop_
_entity.id
_entity.type
_entity.pdbx_description
1 polymer ?
#
loop_
_entity_poly.entity_id
_entity_poly.type
_entity_poly.pdbx_seq_one_letter_code
_entity_poly.pdbx_strand_id
1 'polypeptide(L)' 'MFSELNYFYTSLKDWQKALMFSFISYSIILFGLIVAITFILKDFKFVLVFGLTFVYMGAVILLMIISVRILKKRLIEK' A
#
# COMPACT_ATOMS: atom_id res chain seq x y z
N MET A 1 6.90 -10.80 -31.50
CA MET A 1 8.04 -10.53 -30.59
C MET A 1 8.05 -9.09 -30.06
N PHE A 2 8.03 -8.05 -30.90
CA PHE A 2 7.92 -6.65 -30.43
C PHE A 2 6.57 -6.28 -29.78
N SER A 3 5.46 -6.91 -30.21
CA SER A 3 4.12 -6.70 -29.62
C SER A 3 4.01 -7.20 -28.19
N GLU A 4 4.60 -8.35 -27.88
CA GLU A 4 4.57 -8.96 -26.53
C GLU A 4 5.41 -8.16 -25.53
N LEU A 5 6.58 -7.65 -25.97
CA LEU A 5 7.40 -6.74 -25.16
C LEU A 5 6.65 -5.44 -24.83
N ASN A 6 5.94 -4.88 -25.81
CA ASN A 6 5.16 -3.66 -25.61
C ASN A 6 3.96 -3.90 -24.68
N TYR A 7 3.31 -5.07 -24.77
CA TYR A 7 2.22 -5.47 -23.86
C TYR A 7 2.71 -5.66 -22.41
N PHE A 8 3.85 -6.34 -22.22
CA PHE A 8 4.46 -6.52 -20.91
C PHE A 8 4.87 -5.19 -20.27
N TYR A 9 5.48 -4.30 -21.05
CA TYR A 9 5.88 -2.98 -20.57
C TYR A 9 4.69 -2.11 -20.16
N THR A 10 3.61 -2.13 -20.95
CA THR A 10 2.39 -1.37 -20.65
C THR A 10 1.70 -1.93 -19.40
N SER A 11 1.61 -3.26 -19.29
CA SER A 11 1.03 -3.93 -18.12
C SER A 11 1.82 -3.65 -16.83
N LEU A 12 3.15 -3.66 -16.90
CA LEU A 12 4.03 -3.27 -15.78
C LEU A 12 3.82 -1.81 -15.37
N LYS A 13 3.71 -0.91 -16.34
CA LYS A 13 3.49 0.53 -16.10
C LYS A 13 2.12 0.78 -15.45
N ASP A 14 1.09 0.08 -15.88
CA ASP A 14 -0.25 0.19 -15.29
C ASP A 14 -0.30 -0.42 -13.89
N TRP A 15 0.42 -1.53 -13.66
CA TRP A 15 0.57 -2.12 -12.33
C TRP A 15 1.30 -1.17 -11.37
N GLN A 16 2.38 -0.55 -11.82
CA GLN A 16 3.12 0.45 -11.03
C GLN A 16 2.24 1.66 -10.69
N LYS A 17 1.44 2.17 -11.64
CA LYS A 17 0.48 3.25 -11.38
C LYS A 17 -0.57 2.85 -10.34
N ALA A 18 -1.14 1.65 -10.46
CA ALA A 18 -2.15 1.15 -9.53
C ALA A 18 -1.58 0.98 -8.10
N LEU A 19 -0.34 0.50 -7.99
CA LEU A 19 0.38 0.43 -6.72
C LEU A 19 0.62 1.82 -6.12
N MET A 20 1.09 2.78 -6.91
CA MET A 20 1.30 4.15 -6.43
C MET A 20 0.00 4.79 -5.94
N PHE A 21 -1.10 4.66 -6.69
CA PHE A 21 -2.39 5.18 -6.27
C PHE A 21 -2.86 4.55 -4.95
N SER A 22 -2.73 3.23 -4.82
CA SER A 22 -3.07 2.52 -3.59
C SER A 22 -2.20 3.00 -2.42
N PHE A 23 -0.88 3.12 -2.64
CA PHE A 23 0.07 3.59 -1.64
C PHE A 23 -0.25 5.00 -1.15
N ILE A 24 -0.53 5.93 -2.07
CA ILE A 24 -0.89 7.31 -1.73
C ILE A 24 -2.19 7.35 -0.92
N SER A 25 -3.19 6.57 -1.32
CA SER A 25 -4.47 6.49 -0.61
C SER A 25 -4.29 6.01 0.83
N TYR A 26 -3.55 4.94 1.07
CA TYR A 26 -3.28 4.45 2.44
C TYR A 26 -2.39 5.41 3.24
N SER A 27 -1.49 6.14 2.59
CA SER A 27 -0.61 7.12 3.24
C SER A 27 -1.37 8.35 3.72
N ILE A 28 -2.40 8.80 3.00
CA ILE A 28 -3.26 9.91 3.42
C ILE A 28 -4.04 9.55 4.70
N ILE A 29 -4.54 8.31 4.78
CA ILE A 29 -5.23 7.82 5.98
C ILE A 29 -4.26 7.80 7.17
N LEU A 30 -3.05 7.30 6.97
CA LEU A 30 -2.00 7.30 8.00
C LEU A 30 -1.65 8.72 8.45
N PHE A 31 -1.50 9.66 7.51
CA PHE A 31 -1.25 11.06 7.81
C PHE A 31 -2.37 11.65 8.69
N GLY A 32 -3.63 11.42 8.34
CA GLY A 32 -4.77 11.85 9.16
C GLY A 32 -4.75 11.27 10.57
N LEU A 33 -4.37 10.00 10.71
CA LEU A 33 -4.20 9.31 12.00
C LEU A 33 -3.12 9.97 12.85
N ILE A 34 -1.95 10.24 12.27
CA ILE A 34 -0.82 10.89 12.96
C ILE A 34 -1.22 12.29 13.42
N VAL A 35 -1.86 13.08 12.56
CA VAL A 35 -2.35 14.42 12.88
C VAL A 35 -3.35 14.35 14.04
N ALA A 36 -4.38 13.50 13.94
CA ALA A 36 -5.38 13.35 14.98
C ALA A 36 -4.76 12.99 16.35
N ILE A 37 -3.86 12.01 16.38
CA ILE A 37 -3.17 11.58 17.61
C ILE A 37 -2.33 12.72 18.19
N THR A 38 -1.59 13.44 17.35
CA THR A 38 -0.74 14.56 17.78
C THR A 38 -1.57 15.67 18.40
N PHE A 39 -2.72 16.00 17.80
CA PHE A 39 -3.63 17.01 18.34
C PHE A 39 -4.31 16.58 19.65
N ILE A 40 -4.69 15.30 19.77
CA ILE A 40 -5.31 14.75 20.98
C ILE A 40 -4.32 14.76 22.15
N LEU A 41 -3.08 14.31 21.91
CA LEU A 41 -2.05 14.26 22.94
C LEU A 41 -1.46 15.64 23.26
N LYS A 42 -1.71 16.65 22.40
CA LYS A 42 -1.11 17.99 22.44
C LYS A 42 0.42 17.97 22.56
N ASP A 43 1.02 16.87 22.13
CA ASP A 43 2.44 16.58 22.25
C ASP A 43 2.85 15.63 21.12
N PHE A 44 4.04 15.86 20.57
CA PHE A 44 4.56 15.06 19.47
C PHE A 44 5.54 14.02 19.98
N LYS A 45 5.02 12.84 20.31
CA LYS A 45 5.84 11.70 20.73
C LYS A 45 6.34 10.94 19.51
N PHE A 46 7.56 11.24 19.08
CA PHE A 46 8.19 10.62 17.91
C PHE A 46 8.13 9.09 17.94
N VAL A 47 8.43 8.46 19.08
CA VAL A 47 8.41 6.99 19.22
C VAL A 47 7.01 6.41 18.97
N LEU A 48 5.97 7.10 19.44
CA LEU A 48 4.58 6.67 19.25
C LEU A 48 4.19 6.78 17.78
N VAL A 49 4.49 7.92 17.15
CA VAL A 49 4.19 8.16 15.73
C VAL A 49 4.97 7.20 14.82
N PHE A 50 6.23 6.97 15.13
CA PHE A 50 7.09 6.02 14.43
C PHE A 50 6.55 4.59 14.57
N GLY A 51 6.21 4.16 15.79
CA GLY A 51 5.63 2.85 16.05
C GLY A 51 4.29 2.65 15.32
N LEU A 52 3.41 3.64 15.38
CA LEU A 52 2.11 3.61 14.68
C LEU A 52 2.29 3.49 13.16
N THR A 53 3.21 4.28 12.61
CA THR A 53 3.55 4.26 11.18
C THR A 53 4.08 2.89 10.76
N PHE A 54 5.01 2.33 11.54
CA PHE A 54 5.60 1.03 11.26
C PHE A 54 4.55 -0.09 11.28
N VAL A 55 3.70 -0.12 12.31
CA VAL A 55 2.63 -1.12 12.44
C VAL A 55 1.61 -0.99 11.31
N TYR A 56 1.17 0.24 10.99
CA TYR A 56 0.20 0.48 9.92
C TYR A 56 0.74 0.07 8.55
N MET A 57 1.95 0.50 8.19
CA MET A 57 2.55 0.14 6.90
C MET A 57 2.85 -1.35 6.81
N GLY A 58 3.29 -1.98 7.91
CA GLY A 58 3.44 -3.42 7.98
C GLY A 58 2.14 -4.16 7.72
N ALA A 59 1.02 -3.72 8.31
CA ALA A 59 -0.30 -4.29 8.08
C ALA A 59 -0.76 -4.13 6.63
N VAL A 60 -0.56 -2.96 6.01
CA VAL A 60 -0.90 -2.72 4.59
C VAL A 60 -0.12 -3.67 3.67
N ILE A 61 1.18 -3.83 3.89
CA ILE A 61 2.02 -4.75 3.10
C ILE A 61 1.55 -6.19 3.27
N LEU A 62 1.26 -6.62 4.51
CA LEU A 62 0.74 -7.96 4.78
C LEU A 62 -0.59 -8.22 4.07
N LEU A 63 -1.54 -7.28 4.14
CA LEU A 63 -2.82 -7.36 3.45
C LEU A 63 -2.64 -7.42 1.93
N MET A 64 -1.67 -6.70 1.39
CA MET A 64 -1.33 -6.73 -0.03
C MET A 64 -0.83 -8.11 -0.45
N ILE A 65 0.09 -8.71 0.32
CA ILE A 65 0.61 -10.07 0.06
C ILE A 65 -0.52 -11.10 0.15
N ILE A 66 -1.39 -11.00 1.16
CA ILE A 66 -2.54 -11.89 1.33
C ILE A 66 -3.49 -11.76 0.13
N SER A 67 -3.80 -10.54 -0.28
CA SER A 67 -4.67 -10.26 -1.43
C SER A 67 -4.11 -10.85 -2.72
N VAL A 68 -2.81 -10.71 -2.96
CA VAL A 68 -2.13 -11.34 -4.10
C VAL A 68 -2.24 -12.86 -4.02
N ARG A 69 -2.00 -13.48 -2.85
CA ARG A 69 -2.15 -14.93 -2.68
C ARG A 69 -3.57 -15.42 -2.96
N ILE A 70 -4.59 -14.69 -2.51
CA ILE A 70 -6.00 -15.04 -2.73
C ILE A 70 -6.37 -14.88 -4.21
N LEU A 71 -6.02 -13.75 -4.84
CA LEU A 71 -6.30 -13.48 -6.25
C LEU A 71 -5.59 -14.47 -7.18
N LYS A 72 -4.33 -14.81 -6.87
CA LYS A 72 -3.57 -15.80 -7.64
C LYS A 72 -4.22 -17.19 -7.57
N LYS A 73 -4.74 -17.60 -6.41
CA LYS A 73 -5.51 -18.85 -6.28
C LYS A 73 -6.77 -18.83 -7.16
N ARG A 74 -7.54 -17.74 -7.14
CA ARG A 74 -8.76 -17.61 -7.95
C ARG A 74 -8.51 -17.53 -9.46
N LEU A 75 -7.35 -17.04 -9.90
CA LEU A 75 -6.99 -16.97 -11.32
C LEU A 75 -6.47 -18.30 -11.88
N ILE A 76 -5.99 -19.21 -11.04
CA ILE A 76 -5.51 -20.55 -11.43
C ILE A 76 -6.68 -21.57 -11.52
N GLU A 77 -7.82 -21.26 -10.91
CA GLU A 77 -9.05 -22.09 -10.96
C GLU A 77 -9.95 -21.79 -12.18
N LYS A 78 -9.46 -21.04 -13.18
CA LYS A 78 -10.10 -20.89 -14.49
C LYS A 78 -9.31 -21.61 -15.56
#